data_AF-A0A4R0NLV0-F1
#
_entry.id   AF-A0A4R0NLV0-F1
#
_cell.length_a   1.000
_cell.length_b   1.000
_cell.length_c   1.000
_cell.angle_alpha   90.00
_cell.angle_beta   90.00
_cell.angle_gamma   90.00
#
_symmetry.space_group_name_H-M   'P 1'
#
loop_
_entity.id
_entity.type
_entity.pdbx_description
1 polymer ?
#
loop_
_entity_poly.entity_id
_entity_poly.type
_entity_poly.pdbx_seq_one_letter_code
_entity_poly.pdbx_strand_id
1 'polypeptide(L)'
;MKHFVLSVCLLFVQQIIFAQQYISDSKTGCKVWDVAYASDHSISWKGKCKDGLATGNGVLTWFVKDIQAAQYIGGMDKGIQNGYGTSTFNKGASKKGYFIDGEIVGLDSVYLGKLKKNKIKLIDSTHIFDNFLPDKSLFYYTLSPKVAVKGALVLLPSTWERPESVLNNNKKLCQLASDDGLIIIVPSTNMHICLDPPVTFFLNSVFTDAISRYQIPKDKFVMGGFSLGGIVSLRYAQLAFENNDSTAIVPKAVYSVDGPVDFANMYYQFEREVEKNVSTMAVNEAKYYLDGMNKYFGGSPSQHPEKYINNSIYSRSERQGGNAKYLNSVSLRIYSDPDVDWAMKNRQRDLYDMNAPDQTALVIELNLQGNKQAEFINALGKGYRLDGTRHPHSWSLVDAANCLSWINENLDKQ
;
A
#
# COMPACT_ATOMS: atom_id res chain seq x y z
N MET A 1 -46.21 41.81 12.71
CA MET A 1 -46.24 40.75 11.69
C MET A 1 -45.08 40.99 10.74
N LYS A 2 -43.96 40.27 10.93
CA LYS A 2 -42.81 40.29 10.02
C LYS A 2 -42.72 38.91 9.38
N HIS A 3 -42.87 38.86 8.07
CA HIS A 3 -42.87 37.62 7.30
C HIS A 3 -41.48 36.98 7.32
N PHE A 4 -41.46 35.71 7.71
CA PHE A 4 -40.34 34.79 7.63
C PHE A 4 -40.20 34.34 6.16
N VAL A 5 -39.11 34.71 5.49
CA VAL A 5 -38.74 34.08 4.21
C VAL A 5 -37.70 33.02 4.53
N LEU A 6 -38.15 31.77 4.50
CA LEU A 6 -37.34 30.57 4.65
C LEU A 6 -36.46 30.44 3.39
N SER A 7 -35.22 30.92 3.43
CA SER A 7 -34.24 30.62 2.39
C SER A 7 -33.71 29.21 2.62
N VAL A 8 -34.25 28.26 1.86
CA VAL A 8 -33.71 26.90 1.71
C VAL A 8 -32.37 27.03 1.01
N CYS A 9 -31.29 27.11 1.80
CA CYS A 9 -29.94 26.97 1.30
C CYS A 9 -29.72 25.48 1.00
N LEU A 10 -30.05 25.07 -0.23
CA LEU A 10 -29.56 23.83 -0.82
C LEU A 10 -28.04 23.94 -0.90
N LEU A 11 -27.35 23.40 0.11
CA LEU A 11 -25.93 23.09 0.03
C LEU A 11 -25.77 22.04 -1.06
N PHE A 12 -25.46 22.49 -2.28
CA PHE A 12 -24.90 21.65 -3.31
C PHE A 12 -23.59 21.09 -2.75
N VAL A 13 -23.64 19.84 -2.29
CA VAL A 13 -22.46 18.99 -2.20
C VAL A 13 -21.88 18.97 -3.61
N GLN A 14 -20.80 19.71 -3.83
CA GLN A 14 -19.99 19.53 -5.02
C GLN A 14 -19.42 18.13 -4.93
N GLN A 15 -20.14 17.17 -5.52
CA GLN A 15 -19.50 15.95 -5.99
C GLN A 15 -18.39 16.42 -6.92
N ILE A 16 -17.14 16.20 -6.52
CA ILE A 16 -16.01 16.31 -7.43
C ILE A 16 -16.20 15.17 -8.43
N ILE A 17 -16.99 15.44 -9.46
CA ILE A 17 -16.97 14.67 -10.69
C ILE A 17 -15.55 14.91 -11.22
N PHE A 18 -14.67 13.93 -11.07
CA PHE A 18 -13.38 13.94 -11.75
C PHE A 18 -13.68 14.05 -13.25
N ALA A 19 -13.62 15.28 -13.75
CA ALA A 19 -13.78 15.60 -15.15
C ALA A 19 -12.75 14.78 -15.94
N GLN A 20 -13.15 14.37 -17.15
CA GLN A 20 -12.39 13.64 -18.15
C GLN A 20 -10.85 13.75 -17.98
N GLN A 21 -10.22 12.70 -17.42
CA GLN A 21 -8.79 12.68 -17.05
C GLN A 21 -7.82 12.62 -18.24
N TYR A 22 -8.33 12.46 -19.47
CA TYR A 22 -7.51 12.55 -20.68
C TYR A 22 -7.48 13.98 -21.21
N ILE A 23 -6.31 14.60 -21.23
CA ILE A 23 -6.06 15.88 -21.90
C ILE A 23 -5.74 15.61 -23.37
N SER A 24 -6.39 16.36 -24.27
CA SER A 24 -6.11 16.30 -25.71
C SER A 24 -5.13 17.40 -26.11
N ASP A 25 -4.12 17.05 -26.90
CA ASP A 25 -3.29 18.03 -27.61
C ASP A 25 -4.19 18.81 -28.58
N SER A 26 -4.25 20.13 -28.44
CA SER A 26 -5.11 20.99 -29.25
C SER A 26 -4.78 20.99 -30.74
N LYS A 27 -3.55 20.60 -31.12
CA LYS A 27 -3.08 20.55 -32.51
C LYS A 27 -3.29 19.19 -33.14
N THR A 28 -3.06 18.11 -32.40
CA THR A 28 -3.05 16.75 -32.95
C THR A 28 -4.27 15.93 -32.57
N GLY A 29 -5.04 16.38 -31.57
CA GLY A 29 -6.13 15.60 -30.96
C GLY A 29 -5.66 14.38 -30.16
N CYS A 30 -4.34 14.16 -30.07
CA CYS A 30 -3.78 13.02 -29.36
C CYS A 30 -3.92 13.19 -27.85
N LYS A 31 -4.32 12.13 -27.15
CA LYS A 31 -4.65 12.20 -25.72
C LYS A 31 -3.59 11.58 -24.83
N VAL A 32 -3.45 12.18 -23.65
CA VAL A 32 -2.57 11.77 -22.56
C VAL A 32 -3.36 11.75 -21.27
N TRP A 33 -3.08 10.77 -20.41
CA TRP A 33 -3.68 10.69 -19.09
C TRP A 33 -3.02 11.67 -18.12
N ASP A 34 -3.82 12.52 -17.47
CA ASP A 34 -3.39 13.39 -16.39
C ASP A 34 -4.12 13.02 -15.09
N VAL A 35 -3.37 12.45 -14.15
CA VAL A 35 -3.89 12.08 -12.83
C VAL A 35 -4.28 13.32 -12.01
N ALA A 36 -3.62 14.46 -12.24
CA ALA A 36 -3.84 15.71 -11.53
C ALA A 36 -4.56 16.75 -12.40
N TYR A 37 -5.45 16.30 -13.29
CA TYR A 37 -6.16 17.17 -14.23
C TYR A 37 -6.78 18.39 -13.56
N ALA A 38 -6.49 19.56 -14.11
CA ALA A 38 -7.20 20.81 -13.85
C ALA A 38 -7.55 21.51 -15.18
N SER A 39 -8.56 22.36 -15.17
CA SER A 39 -9.07 23.01 -16.39
C SER A 39 -8.08 23.99 -17.03
N ASP A 40 -7.06 24.42 -16.30
CA ASP A 40 -5.97 25.27 -16.79
C ASP A 40 -4.74 24.48 -17.23
N HIS A 41 -4.83 23.15 -17.29
CA HIS A 41 -3.79 22.27 -17.83
C HIS A 41 -3.97 22.09 -19.35
N SER A 42 -2.86 22.15 -20.09
CA SER A 42 -2.82 21.77 -21.50
C SER A 42 -1.53 21.00 -21.80
N ILE A 43 -1.51 20.29 -22.95
CA ILE A 43 -0.36 19.46 -23.33
C ILE A 43 0.03 19.67 -24.79
N SER A 44 1.30 19.39 -25.08
CA SER A 44 1.80 19.15 -26.43
C SER A 44 2.50 17.80 -26.51
N TRP A 45 2.12 17.00 -27.50
CA TRP A 45 2.71 15.69 -27.77
C TRP A 45 3.39 15.66 -29.15
N LYS A 46 4.68 15.33 -29.15
CA LYS A 46 5.44 15.00 -30.35
C LYS A 46 5.86 13.53 -30.31
N GLY A 47 5.07 12.69 -30.94
CA GLY A 47 5.35 11.26 -31.09
C GLY A 47 4.24 10.57 -31.86
N LYS A 48 4.21 9.23 -31.83
CA LYS A 48 3.14 8.48 -32.49
C LYS A 48 1.83 8.65 -31.71
N CYS A 49 0.72 8.65 -32.42
CA CYS A 49 -0.62 8.62 -31.84
C CYS A 49 -1.36 7.41 -32.43
N LYS A 50 -1.79 6.49 -31.57
CA LYS A 50 -2.52 5.28 -31.97
C LYS A 50 -3.83 5.21 -31.22
N ASP A 51 -4.93 4.98 -31.93
CA ASP A 51 -6.28 4.94 -31.37
C ASP A 51 -6.64 6.22 -30.57
N GLY A 52 -6.09 7.36 -30.99
CA GLY A 52 -6.27 8.66 -30.34
C GLY A 52 -5.42 8.87 -29.07
N LEU A 53 -4.53 7.94 -28.72
CA LEU A 53 -3.70 7.99 -27.51
C LEU A 53 -2.20 8.10 -27.86
N ALA A 54 -1.45 8.85 -27.05
CA ALA A 54 0.00 8.96 -27.21
C ALA A 54 0.67 7.58 -27.01
N THR A 55 1.57 7.20 -27.93
CA THR A 55 2.24 5.89 -27.90
C THR A 55 3.66 5.95 -28.47
N GLY A 56 4.51 5.03 -28.04
CA GLY A 56 5.91 4.96 -28.45
C GLY A 56 6.74 6.10 -27.88
N ASN A 57 7.98 6.23 -28.37
CA ASN A 57 8.88 7.29 -27.92
C ASN A 57 8.43 8.65 -28.46
N GLY A 58 8.49 9.67 -27.60
CA GLY A 58 8.21 11.04 -27.99
C GLY A 58 8.53 12.06 -26.89
N VAL A 59 8.07 13.28 -27.12
CA VAL A 59 8.21 14.40 -26.19
C VAL A 59 6.82 14.89 -25.80
N LEU A 60 6.51 14.79 -24.52
CA LEU A 60 5.31 15.31 -23.90
C LEU A 60 5.66 16.54 -23.07
N THR A 61 4.98 17.65 -23.30
CA THR A 61 5.14 18.87 -22.50
C THR A 61 3.80 19.24 -21.89
N TRP A 62 3.78 19.45 -20.57
CA TRP A 62 2.62 19.95 -19.84
C TRP A 62 2.75 21.45 -19.61
N PHE A 63 1.63 22.16 -19.70
CA PHE A 63 1.50 23.58 -19.43
C PHE A 63 0.43 23.79 -18.37
N VAL A 64 0.68 24.70 -17.44
CA VAL A 64 -0.29 25.19 -16.45
C VAL A 64 -0.43 26.68 -16.68
N LYS A 65 -1.64 27.15 -17.03
CA LYS A 65 -1.89 28.55 -17.42
C LYS A 65 -0.90 29.01 -18.51
N ASP A 66 -0.72 28.17 -19.53
CA ASP A 66 0.19 28.36 -20.67
C ASP A 66 1.69 28.44 -20.34
N ILE A 67 2.08 28.25 -19.07
CA ILE A 67 3.48 28.17 -18.65
C ILE A 67 3.88 26.69 -18.64
N GLN A 68 4.96 26.34 -19.35
CA GLN A 68 5.52 24.98 -19.31
C GLN A 68 5.78 24.60 -17.85
N ALA A 69 5.18 23.50 -17.39
CA ALA A 69 5.25 23.01 -16.02
C ALA A 69 6.17 21.80 -15.87
N ALA A 70 6.14 20.92 -16.88
CA ALA A 70 6.95 19.72 -16.94
C ALA A 70 7.16 19.28 -18.39
N GLN A 71 8.22 18.51 -18.62
CA GLN A 71 8.47 17.84 -19.89
C GLN A 71 8.90 16.39 -19.63
N TYR A 72 8.38 15.47 -20.42
CA TYR A 72 8.78 14.08 -20.45
C TYR A 72 9.31 13.73 -21.83
N ILE A 73 10.49 13.12 -21.86
CA ILE A 73 11.10 12.54 -23.05
C ILE A 73 11.23 11.05 -22.80
N GLY A 74 10.49 10.22 -23.52
CA GLY A 74 10.49 8.78 -23.31
C GLY A 74 9.35 8.05 -23.98
N GLY A 75 9.19 6.79 -23.60
CA GLY A 75 8.13 5.92 -24.10
C GLY A 75 6.76 6.23 -23.50
N MET A 76 5.72 6.10 -24.32
CA MET A 76 4.33 6.18 -23.90
C MET A 76 3.60 4.90 -24.32
N ASP A 77 2.65 4.44 -23.50
CA ASP A 77 1.67 3.43 -23.88
C ASP A 77 0.28 3.89 -23.46
N LYS A 78 -0.67 3.87 -24.40
CA LYS A 78 -2.07 4.29 -24.18
C LYS A 78 -2.21 5.64 -23.46
N GLY A 79 -1.38 6.62 -23.84
CA GLY A 79 -1.42 7.95 -23.25
C GLY A 79 -0.76 8.08 -21.88
N ILE A 80 -0.07 7.05 -21.39
CA ILE A 80 0.58 7.01 -20.08
C ILE A 80 2.10 6.77 -20.26
N GLN A 81 2.95 7.35 -19.41
CA GLN A 81 4.39 7.13 -19.46
C GLN A 81 4.72 5.64 -19.23
N ASN A 82 5.48 5.04 -20.16
CA ASN A 82 5.82 3.62 -20.10
C ASN A 82 7.13 3.33 -20.84
N GLY A 83 8.07 2.65 -20.20
CA GLY A 83 9.42 2.43 -20.69
C GLY A 83 10.43 3.48 -20.23
N TYR A 84 11.63 3.47 -20.83
CA TYR A 84 12.68 4.41 -20.45
C TYR A 84 12.30 5.85 -20.79
N GLY A 85 12.52 6.77 -19.84
CA GLY A 85 12.30 8.19 -20.06
C GLY A 85 12.92 9.08 -19.00
N THR A 86 12.77 10.39 -19.22
CA THR A 86 13.21 11.44 -18.31
C THR A 86 12.09 12.47 -18.17
N SER A 87 11.58 12.65 -16.95
CA SER A 87 10.68 13.73 -16.58
C SER A 87 11.49 14.87 -16.01
N THR A 88 11.32 16.08 -16.52
CA THR A 88 11.93 17.32 -16.04
C THR A 88 10.82 18.24 -15.57
N PHE A 89 10.95 18.80 -14.37
CA PHE A 89 9.97 19.68 -13.76
C PHE A 89 10.49 21.13 -13.73
N ASN A 90 9.57 22.08 -13.63
CA ASN A 90 9.94 23.47 -13.35
C ASN A 90 10.83 23.55 -12.12
N LYS A 91 11.90 24.35 -12.21
CA LYS A 91 13.03 24.45 -11.26
C LYS A 91 14.16 23.41 -11.43
N GLY A 92 14.16 22.64 -12.53
CA GLY A 92 15.32 21.84 -12.97
C GLY A 92 15.46 20.46 -12.32
N ALA A 93 14.55 20.08 -11.41
CA ALA A 93 14.49 18.71 -10.90
C ALA A 93 14.15 17.74 -12.04
N SER A 94 14.84 16.60 -12.10
CA SER A 94 14.56 15.56 -13.09
C SER A 94 14.48 14.18 -12.45
N LYS A 95 13.62 13.33 -13.03
CA LYS A 95 13.48 11.91 -12.71
C LYS A 95 13.73 11.11 -13.97
N LYS A 96 14.79 10.30 -13.99
CA LYS A 96 15.17 9.44 -15.11
C LYS A 96 15.12 7.98 -14.70
N GLY A 97 14.50 7.15 -15.51
CA GLY A 97 14.43 5.72 -15.25
C GLY A 97 13.47 4.99 -16.17
N TYR A 98 13.08 3.79 -15.74
CA TYR A 98 12.08 2.98 -16.41
C TYR A 98 10.71 3.24 -15.79
N PHE A 99 9.74 3.63 -16.60
CA PHE A 99 8.38 3.92 -16.15
C PHE A 99 7.47 2.73 -16.42
N ILE A 100 6.58 2.42 -15.48
CA ILE A 100 5.46 1.50 -15.67
C ILE A 100 4.21 2.22 -15.23
N ASP A 101 3.27 2.39 -16.16
CA ASP A 101 1.97 3.01 -15.88
C ASP A 101 2.09 4.37 -15.15
N GLY A 102 3.02 5.21 -15.60
CA GLY A 102 3.25 6.54 -15.03
C GLY A 102 4.22 6.60 -13.86
N GLU A 103 4.56 5.47 -13.23
CA GLU A 103 5.49 5.44 -12.09
C GLU A 103 6.88 4.99 -12.51
N ILE A 104 7.89 5.65 -11.97
CA ILE A 104 9.26 5.16 -12.09
C ILE A 104 9.42 3.89 -11.26
N VAL A 105 10.09 2.88 -11.81
CA VAL A 105 10.52 1.67 -11.08
C VAL A 105 12.03 1.69 -10.95
N GLY A 106 12.51 1.72 -9.71
CA GLY A 106 13.89 1.99 -9.33
C GLY A 106 14.79 0.77 -9.24
N LEU A 107 14.31 -0.43 -9.57
CA LEU A 107 15.11 -1.65 -9.63
C LEU A 107 16.29 -1.50 -10.61
N ASP A 108 17.43 -2.13 -10.32
CA ASP A 108 18.55 -2.13 -11.27
C ASP A 108 18.20 -2.94 -12.53
N SER A 109 18.86 -2.63 -13.66
CA SER A 109 18.49 -3.16 -14.98
C SER A 109 18.40 -4.68 -15.06
N VAL A 110 19.26 -5.40 -14.34
CA VAL A 110 19.25 -6.87 -14.30
C VAL A 110 17.98 -7.43 -13.63
N TYR A 111 17.40 -6.70 -12.68
CA TYR A 111 16.16 -7.08 -11.99
C TYR A 111 14.94 -6.56 -12.74
N LEU A 112 15.00 -5.39 -13.37
CA LEU A 112 13.93 -4.87 -14.23
C LEU A 112 13.57 -5.88 -15.35
N GLY A 113 14.56 -6.51 -15.98
CA GLY A 113 14.33 -7.55 -16.99
C GLY A 113 13.65 -8.82 -16.47
N LYS A 114 13.57 -9.00 -15.14
CA LYS A 114 12.92 -10.13 -14.46
C LYS A 114 11.57 -9.76 -13.84
N LEU A 115 11.20 -8.47 -13.83
CA LEU A 115 9.93 -8.01 -13.33
C LEU A 115 8.81 -8.36 -14.33
N LYS A 116 7.75 -9.00 -13.87
CA LYS A 116 6.57 -9.34 -14.68
C LYS A 116 5.30 -8.86 -14.01
N LYS A 117 4.41 -8.26 -14.78
CA LYS A 117 3.03 -7.92 -14.37
C LYS A 117 2.11 -9.07 -14.77
N ASN A 118 1.50 -9.74 -13.79
CA ASN A 118 0.60 -10.87 -14.01
C ASN A 118 -0.83 -10.43 -13.72
N LYS A 119 -1.67 -10.33 -14.77
CA LYS A 119 -3.08 -9.97 -14.61
C LYS A 119 -3.88 -11.15 -14.05
N ILE A 120 -4.73 -10.88 -13.07
CA ILE A 120 -5.68 -11.83 -12.53
C ILE A 120 -7.02 -11.61 -13.24
N LYS A 121 -7.64 -12.69 -13.71
CA LYS A 121 -8.94 -12.65 -14.40
C LYS A 121 -10.10 -12.51 -13.41
N LEU A 122 -10.05 -11.46 -12.60
CA LEU A 122 -11.10 -11.07 -11.66
C LEU A 122 -11.56 -9.65 -11.97
N ILE A 123 -12.86 -9.42 -11.79
CA ILE A 123 -13.46 -8.10 -11.89
C ILE A 123 -13.41 -7.49 -10.48
N ASP A 124 -12.82 -6.31 -10.35
CA ASP A 124 -12.80 -5.58 -9.10
C ASP A 124 -14.15 -4.86 -8.88
N SER A 125 -15.12 -5.58 -8.32
CA SER A 125 -16.45 -5.03 -8.02
C SER A 125 -16.54 -4.35 -6.65
N THR A 126 -15.50 -4.47 -5.82
CA THR A 126 -15.50 -3.99 -4.43
C THR A 126 -14.44 -2.92 -4.17
N HIS A 127 -13.72 -2.49 -5.21
CA HIS A 127 -12.66 -1.50 -5.14
C HIS A 127 -11.49 -1.97 -4.27
N ILE A 128 -10.93 -3.13 -4.61
CA ILE A 128 -9.70 -3.71 -4.05
C ILE A 128 -8.48 -2.84 -4.34
N PHE A 129 -8.48 -2.26 -5.53
CA PHE A 129 -7.33 -1.53 -6.03
C PHE A 129 -7.71 -0.26 -6.77
N ASP A 130 -6.96 0.80 -6.51
CA ASP A 130 -6.93 1.97 -7.36
C ASP A 130 -5.50 2.39 -7.67
N ASN A 131 -5.21 2.55 -8.95
CA ASN A 131 -3.99 3.15 -9.47
C ASN A 131 -4.22 4.57 -10.02
N PHE A 132 -5.46 5.07 -9.94
CA PHE A 132 -5.88 6.33 -10.57
C PHE A 132 -5.67 6.35 -12.09
N LEU A 133 -5.69 5.16 -12.72
CA LEU A 133 -5.60 4.97 -14.17
C LEU A 133 -6.92 4.39 -14.70
N PRO A 134 -7.14 4.38 -16.03
CA PRO A 134 -8.32 3.79 -16.64
C PRO A 134 -8.39 2.27 -16.48
N ASP A 135 -7.23 1.59 -16.47
CA ASP A 135 -7.17 0.13 -16.30
C ASP A 135 -7.33 -0.23 -14.83
N LYS A 136 -8.53 -0.72 -14.48
CA LYS A 136 -8.90 -1.20 -13.14
C LYS A 136 -8.69 -2.70 -12.96
N SER A 137 -7.93 -3.37 -13.85
CA SER A 137 -7.66 -4.80 -13.69
C SER A 137 -6.81 -5.07 -12.45
N LEU A 138 -7.18 -6.12 -11.72
CA LEU A 138 -6.35 -6.64 -10.63
C LEU A 138 -5.17 -7.42 -11.19
N PHE A 139 -4.01 -7.25 -10.57
CA PHE A 139 -2.77 -7.87 -10.99
C PHE A 139 -1.84 -8.08 -9.80
N TYR A 140 -0.73 -8.77 -10.04
CA TYR A 140 0.38 -8.78 -9.12
C TYR A 140 1.69 -8.70 -9.91
N TYR A 141 2.67 -7.99 -9.35
CA TYR A 141 4.03 -8.08 -9.86
C TYR A 141 4.73 -9.31 -9.31
N THR A 142 5.59 -9.90 -10.13
CA THR A 142 6.62 -10.84 -9.68
C THR A 142 7.99 -10.38 -10.10
N LEU A 143 8.95 -10.45 -9.17
CA LEU A 143 10.37 -10.40 -9.50
C LEU A 143 10.95 -11.80 -9.34
N SER A 144 11.23 -12.48 -10.46
CA SER A 144 11.80 -13.82 -10.43
C SER A 144 13.21 -13.83 -9.83
N PRO A 145 13.62 -14.89 -9.12
CA PRO A 145 14.97 -15.01 -8.61
C PRO A 145 16.00 -15.15 -9.73
N LYS A 146 17.29 -14.99 -9.38
CA LYS A 146 18.42 -15.28 -10.27
C LYS A 146 18.84 -16.74 -10.24
N VAL A 147 18.49 -17.44 -9.16
CA VAL A 147 18.73 -18.86 -8.95
C VAL A 147 17.39 -19.61 -8.90
N ALA A 148 17.42 -20.91 -8.58
CA ALA A 148 16.20 -21.70 -8.41
C ALA A 148 15.29 -21.11 -7.33
N VAL A 149 13.97 -21.26 -7.50
CA VAL A 149 12.97 -20.75 -6.56
C VAL A 149 13.04 -21.55 -5.26
N LYS A 150 13.45 -20.90 -4.16
CA LYS A 150 13.48 -21.44 -2.78
C LYS A 150 12.17 -21.20 -2.05
N GLY A 151 11.49 -20.11 -2.36
CA GLY A 151 10.28 -19.65 -1.68
C GLY A 151 9.83 -18.30 -2.20
N ALA A 152 8.86 -17.68 -1.53
CA ALA A 152 8.31 -16.38 -1.89
C ALA A 152 8.32 -15.39 -0.73
N LEU A 153 8.62 -14.13 -1.06
CA LEU A 153 8.39 -12.97 -0.20
C LEU A 153 7.24 -12.15 -0.80
N VAL A 154 6.14 -12.05 -0.06
CA VAL A 154 4.98 -11.22 -0.43
C VAL A 154 5.13 -9.85 0.23
N LEU A 155 5.04 -8.77 -0.55
CA LEU A 155 5.03 -7.40 -0.07
C LEU A 155 3.67 -6.76 -0.31
N LEU A 156 2.96 -6.43 0.76
CA LEU A 156 1.61 -5.89 0.73
C LEU A 156 1.63 -4.35 0.85
N PRO A 157 1.02 -3.62 -0.10
CA PRO A 157 0.99 -2.15 -0.09
C PRO A 157 0.25 -1.55 1.12
N SER A 158 0.59 -0.30 1.46
CA SER A 158 -0.27 0.53 2.31
C SER A 158 -1.48 1.09 1.54
N THR A 159 -2.40 1.75 2.25
CA THR A 159 -3.50 2.49 1.65
C THR A 159 -2.97 3.51 0.63
N TRP A 160 -3.60 3.55 -0.55
CA TRP A 160 -3.21 4.35 -1.73
C TRP A 160 -1.81 4.07 -2.29
N GLU A 161 -1.03 3.14 -1.74
CA GLU A 161 0.28 2.81 -2.25
C GLU A 161 0.14 1.91 -3.48
N ARG A 162 0.81 2.30 -4.56
CA ARG A 162 0.86 1.49 -5.78
C ARG A 162 1.93 0.40 -5.67
N PRO A 163 1.74 -0.78 -6.29
CA PRO A 163 2.76 -1.82 -6.32
C PRO A 163 4.14 -1.37 -6.82
N GLU A 164 4.21 -0.41 -7.74
CA GLU A 164 5.47 0.20 -8.18
C GLU A 164 6.19 0.94 -7.03
N SER A 165 5.44 1.66 -6.19
CA SER A 165 5.97 2.31 -4.98
C SER A 165 6.49 1.29 -3.96
N VAL A 166 5.79 0.17 -3.78
CA VAL A 166 6.25 -0.92 -2.90
C VAL A 166 7.61 -1.44 -3.37
N LEU A 167 7.77 -1.69 -4.68
CA LEU A 167 9.04 -2.13 -5.26
C LEU A 167 10.16 -1.11 -5.05
N ASN A 168 9.85 0.19 -5.18
CA ASN A 168 10.83 1.25 -4.99
C ASN A 168 11.28 1.35 -3.52
N ASN A 169 10.33 1.39 -2.59
CA ASN A 169 10.61 1.44 -1.15
C ASN A 169 11.40 0.21 -0.68
N ASN A 170 11.17 -0.94 -1.32
CA ASN A 170 11.83 -2.20 -0.97
C ASN A 170 12.95 -2.59 -1.95
N LYS A 171 13.49 -1.65 -2.76
CA LYS A 171 14.48 -1.97 -3.81
C LYS A 171 15.58 -2.91 -3.32
N LYS A 172 16.25 -2.54 -2.22
CA LYS A 172 17.37 -3.32 -1.66
C LYS A 172 16.92 -4.72 -1.23
N LEU A 173 15.79 -4.82 -0.53
CA LEU A 173 15.23 -6.10 -0.09
C LEU A 173 14.84 -6.99 -1.27
N CYS A 174 14.12 -6.44 -2.25
CA CYS A 174 13.71 -7.15 -3.47
C CYS A 174 14.91 -7.73 -4.23
N GLN A 175 15.99 -6.96 -4.37
CA GLN A 175 17.17 -7.37 -5.12
C GLN A 175 17.95 -8.46 -4.36
N LEU A 176 18.19 -8.28 -3.06
CA LEU A 176 18.88 -9.27 -2.24
C LEU A 176 18.10 -10.59 -2.17
N ALA A 177 16.77 -10.53 -1.99
CA ALA A 177 15.91 -11.69 -1.97
C ALA A 177 15.87 -12.42 -3.33
N SER A 178 15.85 -11.68 -4.45
CA SER A 178 15.96 -12.24 -5.80
C SER A 178 17.29 -12.95 -6.03
N ASP A 179 18.40 -12.39 -5.54
CA ASP A 179 19.72 -13.03 -5.58
C ASP A 179 19.72 -14.36 -4.78
N ASP A 180 18.96 -14.42 -3.69
CA ASP A 180 18.92 -15.54 -2.74
C ASP A 180 17.82 -16.58 -3.03
N GLY A 181 17.23 -16.56 -4.23
CA GLY A 181 16.27 -17.59 -4.66
C GLY A 181 14.82 -17.33 -4.25
N LEU A 182 14.49 -16.18 -3.67
CA LEU A 182 13.12 -15.81 -3.36
C LEU A 182 12.47 -15.11 -4.56
N ILE A 183 11.26 -15.57 -4.91
CA ILE A 183 10.40 -14.79 -5.79
C ILE A 183 9.69 -13.71 -4.99
N ILE A 184 9.76 -12.46 -5.44
CA ILE A 184 8.98 -11.37 -4.84
C ILE A 184 7.60 -11.36 -5.47
N ILE A 185 6.56 -11.19 -4.66
CA ILE A 185 5.17 -11.04 -5.10
C ILE A 185 4.62 -9.73 -4.53
N VAL A 186 4.10 -8.84 -5.38
CA VAL A 186 3.48 -7.57 -4.96
C VAL A 186 2.05 -7.50 -5.52
N PRO A 187 1.02 -7.85 -4.75
CA PRO A 187 -0.37 -7.77 -5.17
C PRO A 187 -0.87 -6.33 -5.30
N SER A 188 -1.81 -6.09 -6.22
CA SER A 188 -2.51 -4.81 -6.36
C SER A 188 -3.65 -4.71 -5.33
N THR A 189 -3.34 -4.35 -4.08
CA THR A 189 -4.34 -4.13 -3.01
C THR A 189 -4.02 -2.87 -2.21
N ASN A 190 -4.88 -1.84 -2.26
CA ASN A 190 -4.57 -0.57 -1.56
C ASN A 190 -5.79 0.27 -1.14
N MET A 191 -7.03 -0.23 -1.28
CA MET A 191 -8.26 0.56 -1.04
C MET A 191 -9.20 0.01 0.05
N HIS A 192 -8.82 -1.06 0.75
CA HIS A 192 -9.63 -1.62 1.85
C HIS A 192 -9.17 -1.11 3.21
N ILE A 193 -10.00 -1.29 4.25
CA ILE A 193 -9.65 -0.98 5.64
C ILE A 193 -9.08 -2.20 6.40
N CYS A 194 -9.38 -3.42 5.95
CA CYS A 194 -9.00 -4.67 6.62
C CYS A 194 -8.92 -5.82 5.61
N LEU A 195 -8.57 -7.03 6.09
CA LEU A 195 -8.70 -8.25 5.30
C LEU A 195 -10.16 -8.72 5.30
N ASP A 196 -10.88 -8.43 4.23
CA ASP A 196 -12.26 -8.87 4.01
C ASP A 196 -12.34 -10.03 2.99
N PRO A 197 -13.52 -10.64 2.77
CA PRO A 197 -13.64 -11.78 1.84
C PRO A 197 -13.20 -11.47 0.40
N PRO A 198 -13.54 -10.31 -0.21
CA PRO A 198 -13.01 -9.93 -1.53
C PRO A 198 -11.48 -9.87 -1.59
N VAL A 199 -10.83 -9.22 -0.63
CA VAL A 199 -9.35 -9.16 -0.57
C VAL A 199 -8.76 -10.55 -0.36
N THR A 200 -9.34 -11.35 0.54
CA THR A 200 -8.89 -12.73 0.79
C THR A 200 -8.97 -13.58 -0.46
N PHE A 201 -10.09 -13.51 -1.19
CA PHE A 201 -10.28 -14.23 -2.44
C PHE A 201 -9.29 -13.80 -3.52
N PHE A 202 -9.02 -12.49 -3.62
CA PHE A 202 -8.01 -11.97 -4.54
C PHE A 202 -6.60 -12.48 -4.18
N LEU A 203 -6.18 -12.40 -2.92
CA LEU A 203 -4.87 -12.90 -2.47
C LEU A 203 -4.73 -14.40 -2.71
N ASN A 204 -5.76 -15.20 -2.40
CA ASN A 204 -5.78 -16.63 -2.69
C ASN A 204 -5.63 -16.91 -4.18
N SER A 205 -6.25 -16.11 -5.04
CA SER A 205 -6.11 -16.22 -6.49
C SER A 205 -4.71 -15.87 -6.97
N VAL A 206 -4.10 -14.82 -6.41
CA VAL A 206 -2.71 -14.43 -6.69
C VAL A 206 -1.75 -15.55 -6.30
N PHE A 207 -1.84 -16.07 -5.09
CA PHE A 207 -0.94 -17.13 -4.62
C PHE A 207 -1.12 -18.41 -5.42
N THR A 208 -2.37 -18.79 -5.72
CA THR A 208 -2.65 -19.97 -6.54
C THR A 208 -2.04 -19.84 -7.94
N ASP A 209 -2.21 -18.70 -8.63
CA ASP A 209 -1.59 -18.47 -9.94
C ASP A 209 -0.06 -18.46 -9.85
N ALA A 210 0.51 -17.79 -8.84
CA ALA A 210 1.96 -17.69 -8.66
C ALA A 210 2.61 -19.05 -8.38
N ILE A 211 2.00 -19.87 -7.50
CA ILE A 211 2.45 -21.24 -7.21
C ILE A 211 2.50 -22.06 -8.49
N SER A 212 1.42 -22.04 -9.28
CA SER A 212 1.35 -22.80 -10.53
C SER A 212 2.37 -22.31 -11.57
N ARG A 213 2.47 -20.99 -11.74
CA ARG A 213 3.30 -20.35 -12.78
C ARG A 213 4.80 -20.47 -12.50
N TYR A 214 5.20 -20.38 -11.23
CA TYR A 214 6.61 -20.30 -10.84
C TYR A 214 7.08 -21.51 -10.01
N GLN A 215 6.22 -22.51 -9.80
CA GLN A 215 6.54 -23.73 -9.06
C GLN A 215 7.04 -23.43 -7.64
N ILE A 216 6.40 -22.48 -6.97
CA ILE A 216 6.77 -22.04 -5.62
C ILE A 216 6.33 -23.12 -4.63
N PRO A 217 7.19 -23.59 -3.72
CA PRO A 217 6.77 -24.50 -2.65
C PRO A 217 5.71 -23.82 -1.76
N LYS A 218 4.53 -24.45 -1.62
CA LYS A 218 3.38 -23.87 -0.91
C LYS A 218 3.65 -23.55 0.56
N ASP A 219 4.59 -24.27 1.16
CA ASP A 219 5.03 -24.15 2.55
C ASP A 219 6.22 -23.19 2.74
N LYS A 220 6.64 -22.46 1.70
CA LYS A 220 7.82 -21.57 1.73
C LYS A 220 7.44 -20.12 1.39
N PHE A 221 6.41 -19.61 2.06
CA PHE A 221 5.97 -18.23 1.93
C PHE A 221 6.26 -17.42 3.20
N VAL A 222 6.79 -16.21 3.01
CA VAL A 222 6.82 -15.16 4.03
C VAL A 222 6.02 -13.97 3.52
N MET A 223 5.21 -13.38 4.40
CA MET A 223 4.39 -12.21 4.07
C MET A 223 4.82 -11.01 4.91
N GLY A 224 4.88 -9.84 4.30
CA GLY A 224 4.98 -8.61 5.05
C GLY A 224 4.33 -7.44 4.36
N GLY A 225 4.01 -6.42 5.14
CA GLY A 225 3.27 -5.28 4.65
C GLY A 225 3.44 -4.04 5.49
N PHE A 226 3.13 -2.89 4.90
CA PHE A 226 3.22 -1.58 5.55
C PHE A 226 1.83 -1.01 5.79
N SER A 227 1.59 -0.50 7.01
CA SER A 227 0.31 0.12 7.37
C SER A 227 -0.87 -0.86 7.16
N LEU A 228 -1.83 -0.55 6.27
CA LEU A 228 -2.85 -1.50 5.79
C LEU A 228 -2.27 -2.84 5.37
N GLY A 229 -1.15 -2.87 4.63
CA GLY A 229 -0.50 -4.11 4.25
C GLY A 229 -0.03 -4.92 5.46
N GLY A 230 0.36 -4.24 6.54
CA GLY A 230 0.71 -4.88 7.82
C GLY A 230 -0.49 -5.54 8.49
N ILE A 231 -1.65 -4.86 8.50
CA ILE A 231 -2.94 -5.43 8.93
C ILE A 231 -3.23 -6.69 8.12
N VAL A 232 -3.20 -6.59 6.78
CA VAL A 232 -3.53 -7.68 5.86
C VAL A 232 -2.58 -8.86 6.05
N SER A 233 -1.27 -8.61 6.22
CA SER A 233 -0.27 -9.65 6.47
C SER A 233 -0.57 -10.44 7.75
N LEU A 234 -0.85 -9.75 8.85
CA LEU A 234 -1.12 -10.39 10.14
C LEU A 234 -2.49 -11.09 10.15
N ARG A 235 -3.54 -10.46 9.60
CA ARG A 235 -4.88 -11.06 9.49
C ARG A 235 -4.91 -12.29 8.59
N TYR A 236 -4.14 -12.29 7.49
CA TYR A 236 -4.08 -13.44 6.61
C TYR A 236 -3.44 -14.64 7.33
N ALA A 237 -2.38 -14.40 8.11
CA ALA A 237 -1.83 -15.45 8.97
C ALA A 237 -2.82 -15.92 10.03
N GLN A 238 -3.53 -15.03 10.74
CA GLN A 238 -4.56 -15.45 11.69
C GLN A 238 -5.60 -16.35 11.04
N LEU A 239 -6.10 -15.97 9.86
CA LEU A 239 -7.06 -16.77 9.10
C LEU A 239 -6.48 -18.14 8.70
N ALA A 240 -5.23 -18.18 8.23
CA ALA A 240 -4.56 -19.41 7.87
C ALA A 240 -4.44 -20.36 9.07
N PHE A 241 -3.95 -19.87 10.21
CA PHE A 241 -3.76 -20.70 11.42
C PHE A 241 -5.07 -21.02 12.16
N GLU A 242 -6.13 -20.23 11.98
CA GLU A 242 -7.48 -20.53 12.47
C GLU A 242 -8.14 -21.61 11.62
N ASN A 243 -8.06 -21.49 10.29
CA ASN A 243 -8.62 -22.45 9.34
C ASN A 243 -7.82 -22.47 8.03
N ASN A 244 -6.92 -23.45 7.90
CA ASN A 244 -6.04 -23.62 6.75
C ASN A 244 -6.78 -23.63 5.40
N ASP A 245 -8.01 -24.16 5.35
CA ASP A 245 -8.79 -24.27 4.10
C ASP A 245 -9.30 -22.91 3.58
N SER A 246 -9.27 -21.87 4.41
CA SER A 246 -9.66 -20.51 4.02
C SER A 246 -8.60 -19.78 3.21
N THR A 247 -7.38 -20.31 3.15
CA THR A 247 -6.20 -19.65 2.59
C THR A 247 -5.45 -20.54 1.61
N ALA A 248 -4.88 -19.95 0.55
CA ALA A 248 -4.10 -20.69 -0.43
C ALA A 248 -2.71 -21.13 0.09
N ILE A 249 -2.22 -20.46 1.13
CA ILE A 249 -0.92 -20.71 1.78
C ILE A 249 -1.05 -20.55 3.30
N VAL A 250 -0.16 -21.21 4.03
CA VAL A 250 0.10 -20.93 5.45
C VAL A 250 1.50 -20.30 5.55
N PRO A 251 1.64 -19.00 5.85
CA PRO A 251 2.94 -18.35 5.88
C PRO A 251 3.84 -18.93 6.98
N LYS A 252 5.12 -19.19 6.65
CA LYS A 252 6.15 -19.61 7.63
C LYS A 252 6.51 -18.50 8.60
N ALA A 253 6.46 -17.25 8.13
CA ALA A 253 6.68 -16.07 8.93
C ALA A 253 5.87 -14.89 8.39
N VAL A 254 5.56 -13.93 9.27
CA VAL A 254 4.90 -12.69 8.91
C VAL A 254 5.55 -11.47 9.54
N TYR A 255 5.51 -10.33 8.86
CA TYR A 255 5.89 -9.07 9.49
C TYR A 255 4.95 -7.91 9.15
N SER A 256 4.86 -6.96 10.07
CA SER A 256 4.11 -5.72 9.92
C SER A 256 5.04 -4.54 10.08
N VAL A 257 5.00 -3.60 9.15
CA VAL A 257 5.69 -2.32 9.23
C VAL A 257 4.65 -1.28 9.64
N ASP A 258 4.70 -0.91 10.91
CA ASP A 258 3.85 0.07 11.56
C ASP A 258 2.34 -0.04 11.20
N GLY A 259 1.83 -1.27 11.08
CA GLY A 259 0.40 -1.54 10.90
C GLY A 259 -0.36 -1.51 12.23
N PRO A 260 -1.53 -0.85 12.32
CA PRO A 260 -2.35 -0.90 13.52
C PRO A 260 -2.83 -2.33 13.78
N VAL A 261 -2.97 -2.71 15.05
CA VAL A 261 -3.38 -4.06 15.44
C VAL A 261 -4.71 -4.12 16.18
N ASP A 262 -5.18 -2.99 16.71
CA ASP A 262 -6.47 -2.83 17.41
C ASP A 262 -7.33 -1.80 16.67
N PHE A 263 -8.41 -2.27 16.02
CA PHE A 263 -9.29 -1.39 15.25
C PHE A 263 -10.13 -0.46 16.13
N ALA A 264 -10.42 -0.83 17.38
CA ALA A 264 -11.18 0.05 18.27
C ALA A 264 -10.32 1.26 18.63
N ASN A 265 -9.05 1.03 19.00
CA ASN A 265 -8.14 2.13 19.29
C ASN A 265 -7.85 2.98 18.04
N MET A 266 -7.67 2.36 16.86
CA MET A 266 -7.52 3.06 15.59
C MET A 266 -8.72 3.99 15.28
N TYR A 267 -9.95 3.52 15.53
CA TYR A 267 -11.15 4.33 15.35
C TYR A 267 -11.13 5.58 16.25
N TYR A 268 -10.91 5.39 17.56
CA TYR A 268 -10.88 6.51 18.51
C TYR A 268 -9.72 7.47 18.25
N GLN A 269 -8.57 6.97 17.79
CA GLN A 269 -7.46 7.81 17.34
C GLN A 269 -7.89 8.72 16.18
N PHE A 270 -8.61 8.19 15.18
CA PHE A 270 -9.08 9.01 14.07
C PHE A 270 -10.14 10.02 14.48
N GLU A 271 -11.04 9.69 15.41
CA GLU A 271 -11.97 10.69 15.97
C GLU A 271 -11.21 11.85 16.62
N ARG A 272 -10.18 11.55 17.43
CA ARG A 272 -9.31 12.58 18.02
C ARG A 272 -8.55 13.39 16.97
N GLU A 273 -8.07 12.76 15.89
CA GLU A 273 -7.38 13.46 14.80
C GLU A 273 -8.32 14.46 14.10
N VAL A 274 -9.57 14.08 13.86
CA VAL A 274 -10.59 14.95 13.29
C VAL A 274 -10.93 16.11 14.25
N GLU A 275 -11.07 15.82 15.54
CA GLU A 275 -11.37 16.83 16.57
C GLU A 275 -10.23 17.86 16.72
N LYS A 276 -8.98 17.39 16.78
CA LYS A 276 -7.79 18.25 16.86
C LYS A 276 -7.66 19.16 15.64
N ASN A 277 -8.01 18.67 14.46
CA ASN A 277 -8.05 19.42 13.20
C ASN A 277 -6.75 20.20 12.88
N VAL A 278 -5.59 19.61 13.15
CA VAL A 278 -4.27 20.26 13.03
C VAL A 278 -3.74 20.22 11.60
N SER A 279 -4.05 19.17 10.84
CA SER A 279 -3.58 18.97 9.47
C SER A 279 -4.73 18.52 8.57
N THR A 280 -5.02 19.30 7.52
CA THR A 280 -6.05 18.94 6.54
C THR A 280 -5.82 17.56 5.92
N MET A 281 -4.56 17.20 5.67
CA MET A 281 -4.21 15.90 5.13
C MET A 281 -4.53 14.77 6.11
N ALA A 282 -4.14 14.92 7.38
CA ALA A 282 -4.42 13.91 8.42
C ALA A 282 -5.92 13.81 8.72
N VAL A 283 -6.65 14.92 8.71
CA VAL A 283 -8.11 14.95 8.88
C VAL A 283 -8.82 14.25 7.73
N ASN A 284 -8.38 14.45 6.48
CA ASN A 284 -8.97 13.78 5.33
C ASN A 284 -8.72 12.27 5.37
N GLU A 285 -7.52 11.85 5.77
CA GLU A 285 -7.19 10.45 6.00
C GLU A 285 -8.06 9.84 7.12
N ALA A 286 -8.16 10.53 8.25
CA ALA A 286 -8.98 10.10 9.38
C ALA A 286 -10.45 9.94 8.99
N LYS A 287 -11.02 10.92 8.26
CA LYS A 287 -12.39 10.83 7.75
C LYS A 287 -12.58 9.65 6.79
N TYR A 288 -11.63 9.41 5.88
CA TYR A 288 -11.69 8.27 4.97
C TYR A 288 -11.77 6.94 5.74
N TYR A 289 -10.92 6.75 6.76
CA TYR A 289 -10.98 5.54 7.57
C TYR A 289 -12.25 5.46 8.42
N LEU A 290 -12.68 6.55 9.07
CA LEU A 290 -13.92 6.57 9.84
C LEU A 290 -15.13 6.21 8.97
N ASP A 291 -15.23 6.76 7.77
CA ASP A 291 -16.31 6.44 6.82
C ASP A 291 -16.26 4.96 6.40
N GLY A 292 -15.08 4.45 6.07
CA GLY A 292 -14.88 3.04 5.72
C GLY A 292 -15.22 2.08 6.87
N MET A 293 -14.75 2.40 8.07
CA MET A 293 -14.98 1.62 9.29
C MET A 293 -16.46 1.64 9.69
N ASN A 294 -17.11 2.80 9.64
CA ASN A 294 -18.56 2.89 9.90
C ASN A 294 -19.37 2.10 8.86
N LYS A 295 -18.99 2.15 7.59
CA LYS A 295 -19.65 1.38 6.53
C LYS A 295 -19.46 -0.13 6.73
N TYR A 296 -18.27 -0.58 7.08
CA TYR A 296 -17.93 -2.01 7.15
C TYR A 296 -18.32 -2.65 8.50
N PHE A 297 -18.11 -1.95 9.62
CA PHE A 297 -18.43 -2.43 10.97
C PHE A 297 -19.85 -2.05 11.44
N GLY A 298 -20.54 -1.17 10.72
CA GLY A 298 -21.92 -0.75 11.02
C GLY A 298 -22.03 0.46 11.95
N GLY A 299 -20.90 0.98 12.45
CA GLY A 299 -20.85 2.13 13.37
C GLY A 299 -19.58 2.10 14.22
N SER A 300 -19.58 2.84 15.32
CA SER A 300 -18.42 2.98 16.22
C SER A 300 -18.15 1.71 17.06
N PRO A 301 -16.96 1.59 17.69
CA PRO A 301 -16.67 0.46 18.58
C PRO A 301 -17.61 0.33 19.78
N SER A 302 -18.19 1.43 20.26
CA SER A 302 -19.18 1.38 21.36
C SER A 302 -20.54 0.87 20.91
N GLN A 303 -20.89 1.02 19.63
CA GLN A 303 -22.13 0.52 19.04
C GLN A 303 -22.01 -0.94 18.58
N HIS A 304 -20.85 -1.32 18.04
CA HIS A 304 -20.63 -2.63 17.43
C HIS A 304 -19.33 -3.31 17.91
N PRO A 305 -19.09 -3.47 19.23
CA PRO A 305 -17.80 -3.92 19.78
C PRO A 305 -17.32 -5.25 19.18
N GLU A 306 -18.23 -6.20 19.00
CA GLU A 306 -17.93 -7.51 18.40
C GLU A 306 -17.34 -7.42 16.99
N LYS A 307 -17.75 -6.45 16.18
CA LYS A 307 -17.20 -6.28 14.82
C LYS A 307 -15.75 -5.83 14.87
N TYR A 308 -15.41 -4.94 15.79
CA TYR A 308 -14.05 -4.47 15.98
C TYR A 308 -13.16 -5.57 16.58
N ILE A 309 -13.64 -6.30 17.59
CA ILE A 309 -12.92 -7.43 18.19
C ILE A 309 -12.62 -8.50 17.14
N ASN A 310 -13.64 -8.95 16.39
CA ASN A 310 -13.49 -10.04 15.41
C ASN A 310 -12.55 -9.71 14.25
N ASN A 311 -12.37 -8.43 13.91
CA ASN A 311 -11.50 -8.00 12.83
C ASN A 311 -10.12 -7.54 13.31
N SER A 312 -9.93 -7.22 14.58
CA SER A 312 -8.64 -6.77 15.12
C SER A 312 -7.65 -7.93 15.22
N ILE A 313 -6.37 -7.63 14.99
CA ILE A 313 -5.28 -8.60 15.21
C ILE A 313 -5.13 -8.85 16.72
N TYR A 314 -5.20 -7.76 17.48
CA TYR A 314 -5.13 -7.71 18.93
C TYR A 314 -6.24 -6.79 19.44
N SER A 315 -6.87 -7.15 20.55
CA SER A 315 -7.83 -6.26 21.21
C SER A 315 -7.44 -6.07 22.66
N ARG A 316 -7.12 -4.84 23.05
CA ARG A 316 -6.73 -4.52 24.42
C ARG A 316 -7.85 -4.77 25.44
N SER A 317 -9.10 -4.67 24.99
CA SER A 317 -10.29 -4.97 25.80
C SER A 317 -10.45 -6.45 26.12
N GLU A 318 -9.82 -7.33 25.33
CA GLU A 318 -10.03 -8.76 25.42
C GLU A 318 -8.97 -9.45 26.27
N ARG A 319 -9.43 -10.46 27.00
CA ARG A 319 -8.51 -11.37 27.72
C ARG A 319 -7.55 -11.99 26.70
N GLN A 320 -6.27 -11.99 27.03
CA GLN A 320 -5.23 -12.58 26.19
C GLN A 320 -5.16 -11.99 24.77
N GLY A 321 -5.62 -10.75 24.59
CA GLY A 321 -5.54 -10.04 23.32
C GLY A 321 -6.51 -10.52 22.23
N GLY A 322 -7.50 -11.36 22.55
CA GLY A 322 -8.51 -11.83 21.62
C GLY A 322 -7.94 -12.72 20.51
N ASN A 323 -7.86 -12.20 19.29
CA ASN A 323 -7.40 -12.95 18.11
C ASN A 323 -5.88 -13.25 18.11
N ALA A 324 -5.11 -12.65 19.03
CA ALA A 324 -3.66 -12.88 19.15
C ALA A 324 -3.30 -14.38 19.18
N LYS A 325 -4.14 -15.22 19.79
CA LYS A 325 -3.96 -16.68 19.90
C LYS A 325 -3.66 -17.39 18.56
N TYR A 326 -4.18 -16.88 17.44
CA TYR A 326 -3.96 -17.48 16.12
C TYR A 326 -2.55 -17.22 15.57
N LEU A 327 -1.76 -16.36 16.22
CA LEU A 327 -0.37 -16.08 15.85
C LEU A 327 0.64 -16.79 16.77
N ASN A 328 0.21 -17.69 17.66
CA ASN A 328 1.10 -18.34 18.63
C ASN A 328 2.16 -19.25 18.01
N SER A 329 1.93 -19.75 16.78
CA SER A 329 2.81 -20.72 16.13
C SER A 329 3.60 -20.14 14.95
N VAL A 330 3.38 -18.87 14.59
CA VAL A 330 4.05 -18.22 13.46
C VAL A 330 5.16 -17.29 13.96
N SER A 331 6.29 -17.27 13.26
CA SER A 331 7.33 -16.28 13.53
C SER A 331 6.85 -14.90 13.08
N LEU A 332 6.98 -13.91 13.95
CA LEU A 332 6.35 -12.61 13.78
C LEU A 332 7.32 -11.47 14.11
N ARG A 333 7.42 -10.49 13.20
CA ARG A 333 8.10 -9.22 13.45
C ARG A 333 7.15 -8.05 13.33
N ILE A 334 7.21 -7.11 14.27
CA ILE A 334 6.63 -5.77 14.09
C ILE A 334 7.76 -4.76 14.04
N TYR A 335 7.85 -3.99 12.97
CA TYR A 335 8.77 -2.86 12.84
C TYR A 335 8.01 -1.57 13.13
N SER A 336 8.52 -0.76 14.05
CA SER A 336 7.90 0.52 14.40
C SER A 336 8.96 1.54 14.81
N ASP A 337 8.70 2.80 14.51
CA ASP A 337 9.53 3.94 14.91
C ASP A 337 8.76 4.78 15.94
N PRO A 338 8.83 4.41 17.23
CA PRO A 338 8.05 5.05 18.30
C PRO A 338 8.67 6.40 18.72
N ASP A 339 9.01 7.24 17.75
CA ASP A 339 9.59 8.57 17.95
C ASP A 339 8.53 9.57 18.42
N VAL A 340 8.31 9.59 19.73
CA VAL A 340 7.34 10.47 20.41
C VAL A 340 7.69 11.94 20.21
N ASP A 341 8.98 12.30 20.22
CA ASP A 341 9.43 13.68 20.03
C ASP A 341 9.04 14.17 18.63
N TRP A 342 9.23 13.34 17.60
CA TRP A 342 8.78 13.66 16.26
C TRP A 342 7.24 13.73 16.19
N ALA A 343 6.53 12.79 16.81
CA ALA A 343 5.06 12.74 16.79
C ALA A 343 4.44 14.00 17.43
N MET A 344 4.92 14.41 18.59
CA MET A 344 4.46 15.63 19.27
C MET A 344 4.77 16.87 18.42
N LYS A 345 6.00 16.97 17.91
CA LYS A 345 6.46 18.14 17.14
C LYS A 345 5.76 18.30 15.79
N ASN A 346 5.51 17.21 15.06
CA ASN A 346 5.08 17.26 13.65
C ASN A 346 3.61 16.88 13.44
N ARG A 347 2.97 16.24 14.43
CA ARG A 347 1.60 15.72 14.32
C ARG A 347 0.71 16.08 15.50
N GLN A 348 1.24 16.67 16.58
CA GLN A 348 0.51 16.88 17.84
C GLN A 348 -0.13 15.58 18.37
N ARG A 349 0.60 14.48 18.21
CA ARG A 349 0.24 13.14 18.67
C ARG A 349 1.05 12.78 19.91
N ASP A 350 0.38 12.20 20.88
CA ASP A 350 1.03 11.56 22.02
C ASP A 350 1.20 10.05 21.77
N LEU A 351 1.71 9.31 22.75
CA LEU A 351 1.92 7.86 22.66
C LEU A 351 0.62 7.08 22.37
N TYR A 352 -0.53 7.53 22.87
CA TYR A 352 -1.82 6.84 22.67
C TYR A 352 -2.39 7.09 21.26
N ASP A 353 -1.84 8.05 20.53
CA ASP A 353 -2.13 8.30 19.12
C ASP A 353 -1.13 7.60 18.17
N MET A 354 -0.32 6.66 18.68
CA MET A 354 0.62 5.84 17.91
C MET A 354 0.17 4.38 17.91
N ASN A 355 0.62 3.59 16.92
CA ASN A 355 0.33 2.15 16.87
C ASN A 355 1.18 1.34 17.85
N ALA A 356 2.36 1.88 18.24
CA ALA A 356 3.37 1.17 19.02
C ALA A 356 2.87 0.59 20.36
N PRO A 357 2.00 1.27 21.15
CA PRO A 357 1.48 0.68 22.38
C PRO A 357 0.73 -0.64 22.15
N ASP A 358 -0.17 -0.70 21.17
CA ASP A 358 -0.93 -1.94 20.92
C ASP A 358 -0.05 -3.01 20.24
N GLN A 359 0.88 -2.59 19.38
CA GLN A 359 1.87 -3.50 18.76
C GLN A 359 2.77 -4.17 19.81
N THR A 360 3.27 -3.41 20.77
CA THR A 360 4.09 -3.95 21.87
C THR A 360 3.27 -4.84 22.79
N ALA A 361 2.01 -4.48 23.07
CA ALA A 361 1.11 -5.31 23.85
C ALA A 361 0.82 -6.66 23.17
N LEU A 362 0.57 -6.68 21.85
CA LEU A 362 0.44 -7.91 21.08
C LEU A 362 1.70 -8.79 21.21
N VAL A 363 2.89 -8.24 21.02
CA VAL A 363 4.15 -9.01 21.09
C VAL A 363 4.37 -9.57 22.50
N ILE A 364 4.07 -8.80 23.55
CA ILE A 364 4.14 -9.29 24.94
C ILE A 364 3.17 -10.44 25.14
N GLU A 365 1.92 -10.29 24.69
CA GLU A 365 0.88 -11.30 24.85
C GLU A 365 1.25 -12.61 24.14
N LEU A 366 1.74 -12.55 22.90
CA LEU A 366 2.24 -13.72 22.18
C LEU A 366 3.40 -14.40 22.92
N ASN A 367 4.33 -13.63 23.48
CA ASN A 367 5.43 -14.15 24.28
C ASN A 367 4.97 -14.85 25.56
N LEU A 368 3.93 -14.32 26.23
CA LEU A 368 3.30 -14.93 27.40
C LEU A 368 2.55 -16.23 27.03
N GLN A 369 1.99 -16.31 25.83
CA GLN A 369 1.34 -17.50 25.28
C GLN A 369 2.34 -18.54 24.70
N GLY A 370 3.64 -18.26 24.76
CA GLY A 370 4.69 -19.21 24.39
C GLY A 370 5.34 -18.97 23.02
N ASN A 371 4.87 -18.01 22.24
CA ASN A 371 5.53 -17.64 20.99
C ASN A 371 6.78 -16.79 21.24
N LYS A 372 7.92 -17.45 21.44
CA LYS A 372 9.23 -16.79 21.64
C LYS A 372 9.85 -16.22 20.35
N GLN A 373 9.15 -16.35 19.23
CA GLN A 373 9.58 -15.87 17.92
C GLN A 373 8.80 -14.62 17.49
N ALA A 374 7.93 -14.11 18.36
CA ALA A 374 7.28 -12.82 18.20
C ALA A 374 8.18 -11.72 18.77
N GLU A 375 8.61 -10.78 17.93
CA GLU A 375 9.52 -9.70 18.32
C GLU A 375 9.07 -8.33 17.80
N PHE A 376 9.33 -7.31 18.60
CA PHE A 376 9.13 -5.90 18.25
C PHE A 376 10.49 -5.27 17.94
N ILE A 377 10.68 -4.87 16.69
CA ILE A 377 11.87 -4.20 16.21
C ILE A 377 11.68 -2.69 16.39
N ASN A 378 12.32 -2.15 17.41
CA ASN A 378 12.37 -0.71 17.66
C ASN A 378 13.30 -0.02 16.64
N ALA A 379 12.72 0.48 15.57
CA ALA A 379 13.39 1.17 14.47
C ALA A 379 13.44 2.69 14.70
N LEU A 380 13.70 3.11 15.94
CA LEU A 380 13.72 4.52 16.34
C LEU A 380 14.62 5.36 15.42
N GLY A 381 14.05 6.42 14.84
CA GLY A 381 14.76 7.36 13.97
C GLY A 381 15.10 6.82 12.58
N LYS A 382 14.54 5.67 12.17
CA LYS A 382 14.83 5.01 10.88
C LYS A 382 13.77 5.24 9.81
N GLY A 383 12.65 5.89 10.11
CA GLY A 383 11.60 6.17 9.15
C GLY A 383 11.90 7.33 8.19
N TYR A 384 11.97 7.07 6.89
CA TYR A 384 12.24 8.03 5.80
C TYR A 384 11.47 7.64 4.53
N ARG A 385 11.02 8.66 3.78
CA ARG A 385 10.45 8.52 2.44
C ARG A 385 11.58 8.37 1.40
N LEU A 386 11.22 7.96 0.18
CA LEU A 386 12.17 7.79 -0.93
C LEU A 386 12.93 9.07 -1.31
N ASP A 387 12.36 10.24 -1.03
CA ASP A 387 13.00 11.54 -1.25
C ASP A 387 13.92 11.98 -0.11
N GLY A 388 14.08 11.14 0.93
CA GLY A 388 14.89 11.42 2.11
C GLY A 388 14.14 12.17 3.22
N THR A 389 12.87 12.50 3.04
CA THR A 389 12.08 13.17 4.07
C THR A 389 11.86 12.24 5.27
N ARG A 390 12.22 12.69 6.48
CA ARG A 390 11.97 11.95 7.73
C ARG A 390 10.47 11.73 7.94
N HIS A 391 10.07 10.49 8.16
CA HIS A 391 8.70 10.11 8.50
C HIS A 391 8.66 8.75 9.22
N PRO A 392 8.31 8.67 10.52
CA PRO A 392 8.32 7.42 11.30
C PRO A 392 7.46 6.30 10.69
N HIS A 393 6.32 6.65 10.09
CA HIS A 393 5.46 5.70 9.37
C HIS A 393 5.96 5.51 7.92
N SER A 394 6.93 4.61 7.69
CA SER A 394 7.55 4.37 6.37
C SER A 394 8.05 2.94 6.20
N TRP A 395 8.26 2.48 4.97
CA TRP A 395 8.90 1.18 4.68
C TRP A 395 10.36 1.07 5.17
N SER A 396 11.08 2.19 5.24
CA SER A 396 12.52 2.21 5.58
C SER A 396 12.86 1.74 7.00
N LEU A 397 11.84 1.45 7.84
CA LEU A 397 12.02 0.82 9.14
C LEU A 397 12.63 -0.58 9.04
N VAL A 398 12.45 -1.23 7.89
CA VAL A 398 12.98 -2.56 7.61
C VAL A 398 14.40 -2.45 7.09
N ASP A 399 15.38 -2.90 7.87
CA ASP A 399 16.72 -3.16 7.33
C ASP A 399 16.68 -4.38 6.42
N ALA A 400 16.99 -4.18 5.14
CA ALA A 400 16.84 -5.22 4.11
C ALA A 400 17.70 -6.46 4.37
N ALA A 401 18.93 -6.30 4.87
CA ALA A 401 19.83 -7.43 5.08
C ALA A 401 19.42 -8.25 6.31
N ASN A 402 19.09 -7.57 7.40
CA ASN A 402 18.57 -8.21 8.61
C ASN A 402 17.23 -8.91 8.35
N CYS A 403 16.33 -8.27 7.60
CA CYS A 403 15.05 -8.87 7.23
C CYS A 403 15.25 -10.13 6.38
N LEU A 404 16.13 -10.10 5.38
CA LEU A 404 16.42 -11.28 4.56
C LEU A 404 17.03 -12.43 5.37
N SER A 405 17.96 -12.14 6.30
CA SER A 405 18.52 -13.17 7.19
C SER A 405 17.40 -13.87 7.97
N TRP A 406 16.52 -13.08 8.60
CA TRP A 406 15.39 -13.62 9.34
C TRP A 406 14.40 -14.38 8.46
N ILE A 407 14.13 -13.91 7.24
CA ILE A 407 13.30 -14.64 6.26
C ILE A 407 13.89 -16.03 6.00
N ASN A 408 15.20 -16.11 5.74
CA ASN A 408 15.86 -17.39 5.45
C ASN A 408 15.87 -18.35 6.64
N GLU A 409 16.19 -17.85 7.83
CA GLU A 409 16.14 -18.64 9.06
C GLU A 409 14.75 -19.27 9.26
N ASN A 410 13.68 -18.57 8.89
CA ASN A 410 12.32 -19.10 8.98
C ASN A 410 11.96 -20.07 7.86
N LEU A 411 12.42 -19.82 6.64
CA LEU A 411 12.19 -20.73 5.53
C LEU A 411 12.95 -22.05 5.70
N ASP A 412 14.07 -22.06 6.40
CA ASP A 412 14.89 -23.25 6.61
C ASP A 412 14.44 -24.11 7.82
N LYS A 413 13.50 -23.62 8.64
CA LYS A 413 12.85 -24.42 9.70
C LYS A 413 12.04 -25.55 9.09
N GLN A 414 12.31 -26.77 9.59
CA GLN A 414 11.58 -27.99 9.22
C GLN A 414 10.12 -27.90 9.66
#